data_AF-A0A0F6IIU4-F1
#
_entry.id   AF-A0A0F6IIU4-F1
#
_cell.length_a   1.000
_cell.length_b   1.000
_cell.length_c   1.000
_cell.angle_alpha   90.00
_cell.angle_beta   90.00
_cell.angle_gamma   90.00
#
_symmetry.space_group_name_H-M   'P 1'
#
loop_
_entity.id
_entity.type
_entity.pdbx_description
1 polymer ?
#
loop_
_entity_poly.entity_id
_entity_poly.type
_entity_poly.pdbx_seq_one_letter_code
_entity_poly.pdbx_strand_id
1 'polypeptide(L)'
;MARYYIYYKQTGTGKLTVGKPTGYSGFMHNPDAKRMSFALPENQGKAQEAIGKFVQDFQRLNSGKFVITNAVTQPTSGPPTPNPPTGGTDPKPNTTVVTNSGKAEPEKKDDNSIIIIIAIIAGLLVLPKMLKGKRRR
;
A
#
# COMPACT_ATOMS: atom_id res chain seq x y z
N MET A 1 -2.43 22.12 9.76
CA MET A 1 -1.54 21.43 8.78
C MET A 1 -1.28 20.00 9.27
N ALA A 2 -1.02 19.05 8.37
CA ALA A 2 -0.81 17.65 8.70
C ALA A 2 0.47 17.12 8.04
N ARG A 3 0.99 16.00 8.54
CA ARG A 3 2.23 15.38 8.08
C ARG A 3 2.01 13.90 7.87
N TYR A 4 2.47 13.39 6.74
CA TYR A 4 2.40 11.97 6.41
C TYR A 4 3.73 11.30 6.75
N TYR A 5 3.67 10.18 7.44
CA TYR A 5 4.81 9.38 7.86
C TYR A 5 4.72 7.99 7.23
N ILE A 6 5.84 7.49 6.74
CA ILE A 6 6.03 6.08 6.39
C ILE A 6 7.13 5.49 7.26
N TYR A 7 6.94 4.24 7.63
CA TYR A 7 7.93 3.38 8.24
C TYR A 7 8.32 2.32 7.22
N TYR A 8 9.59 1.97 7.15
CA TYR A 8 10.07 1.01 6.17
C TYR A 8 11.03 0.00 6.78
N LYS A 9 11.19 -1.14 6.12
CA LYS A 9 12.21 -2.15 6.45
C LYS A 9 13.02 -2.52 5.23
N GLN A 10 14.27 -2.92 5.45
CA GLN A 10 15.11 -3.50 4.41
C GLN A 10 14.66 -4.94 4.15
N THR A 11 14.57 -5.32 2.88
CA THR A 11 14.26 -6.68 2.44
C THR A 11 15.45 -7.37 1.79
N GLY A 12 16.42 -6.61 1.28
CA GLY A 12 17.68 -7.14 0.74
C GLY A 12 18.73 -7.44 1.80
N THR A 13 19.81 -8.11 1.41
CA THR A 13 20.98 -8.39 2.25
C THR A 13 22.05 -7.29 2.10
N GLY A 14 22.90 -7.11 3.12
CA GLY A 14 23.98 -6.13 3.12
C GLY A 14 23.60 -4.75 3.68
N LYS A 15 24.53 -3.79 3.60
CA LYS A 15 24.30 -2.39 4.01
C LYS A 15 23.74 -1.60 2.83
N LEU A 16 22.42 -1.55 2.71
CA LEU A 16 21.75 -0.84 1.61
C LEU A 16 21.39 0.59 2.02
N THR A 17 21.49 1.51 1.10
CA THR A 17 21.03 2.90 1.28
C THR A 17 19.62 3.03 0.73
N VAL A 18 18.72 3.59 1.53
CA VAL A 18 17.34 3.87 1.11
C VAL A 18 17.31 5.06 0.16
N GLY A 19 16.64 4.89 -0.98
CA GLY A 19 16.31 5.96 -1.92
C GLY A 19 15.27 6.90 -1.33
N LYS A 20 15.52 8.21 -1.43
CA LYS A 20 14.71 9.27 -0.83
C LYS A 20 13.84 9.94 -1.91
N PRO A 21 12.51 9.91 -1.82
CA PRO A 21 11.65 10.70 -2.69
C PRO A 21 11.97 12.20 -2.56
N THR A 22 11.99 12.94 -3.69
CA THR A 22 12.32 14.38 -3.73
C THR A 22 11.11 15.21 -4.17
N GLY A 23 11.14 16.52 -3.89
CA GLY A 23 10.07 17.45 -4.28
C GLY A 23 8.89 17.52 -3.31
N TYR A 24 9.03 16.97 -2.10
CA TYR A 24 7.99 17.02 -1.06
C TYR A 24 8.30 18.09 -0.02
N SER A 25 7.31 18.95 0.26
CA SER A 25 7.47 20.05 1.22
C SER A 25 7.76 19.52 2.63
N GLY A 26 8.74 20.14 3.30
CA GLY A 26 9.14 19.77 4.65
C GLY A 26 9.60 18.32 4.78
N PHE A 27 10.13 17.69 3.73
CA PHE A 27 10.58 16.29 3.78
C PHE A 27 11.60 16.05 4.91
N MET A 28 11.42 14.97 5.66
CA MET A 28 12.37 14.51 6.69
C MET A 28 12.59 13.02 6.57
N HIS A 29 13.83 12.60 6.75
CA HIS A 29 14.24 11.19 6.78
C HIS A 29 15.03 10.92 8.06
N ASN A 30 14.55 9.97 8.86
CA ASN A 30 15.25 9.45 10.03
C ASN A 30 15.67 7.99 9.72
N PRO A 31 16.96 7.72 9.48
CA PRO A 31 17.44 6.38 9.17
C PRO A 31 17.37 5.42 10.36
N ASP A 32 17.58 5.92 11.60
CA ASP A 32 17.59 5.11 12.82
C ASP A 32 16.21 4.53 13.11
N ALA A 33 15.18 5.37 13.00
CA ALA A 33 13.78 4.97 13.14
C ALA A 33 13.20 4.35 11.86
N LYS A 34 14.00 4.22 10.80
CA LYS A 34 13.59 3.79 9.46
C LYS A 34 12.28 4.47 9.00
N ARG A 35 12.25 5.79 9.12
CA ARG A 35 11.06 6.61 8.94
C ARG A 35 11.29 7.75 7.96
N MET A 36 10.37 7.98 7.03
CA MET A 36 10.34 9.18 6.20
C MET A 36 9.02 9.91 6.37
N SER A 37 9.01 11.21 6.15
CA SER A 37 7.79 12.00 6.23
C SER A 37 7.85 13.26 5.40
N PHE A 38 6.69 13.81 5.06
CA PHE A 38 6.57 15.11 4.42
C PHE A 38 5.29 15.81 4.86
N ALA A 39 5.26 17.14 4.73
CA ALA A 39 4.11 17.94 5.06
C ALA A 39 3.01 17.81 4.00
N LEU A 40 1.78 17.58 4.43
CA LEU A 40 0.63 17.50 3.55
C LEU A 40 0.09 18.89 3.20
N PRO A 41 -0.31 19.12 1.94
CA PRO A 41 -1.13 20.26 1.56
C PRO A 41 -2.42 20.33 2.37
N GLU A 42 -2.94 21.54 2.58
CA GLU A 42 -4.22 21.74 3.29
C GLU A 42 -5.43 21.21 2.49
N ASN A 43 -5.33 21.26 1.15
CA ASN A 43 -6.35 20.71 0.28
C ASN A 43 -6.31 19.18 0.30
N GLN A 44 -7.40 18.54 0.73
CA GLN A 44 -7.49 17.09 0.90
C GLN A 44 -7.26 16.29 -0.39
N GLY A 45 -7.75 16.77 -1.54
CA GLY A 45 -7.52 16.11 -2.83
C GLY A 45 -6.03 16.12 -3.22
N LYS A 46 -5.38 17.27 -3.07
CA LYS A 46 -3.93 17.41 -3.31
C LYS A 46 -3.11 16.61 -2.29
N ALA A 47 -3.60 16.46 -1.06
CA ALA A 47 -2.93 15.65 -0.04
C ALA A 47 -2.95 14.16 -0.41
N GLN A 48 -4.08 13.63 -0.88
CA GLN A 48 -4.18 12.24 -1.30
C GLN A 48 -3.30 11.95 -2.53
N GLU A 49 -3.26 12.87 -3.50
CA GLU A 49 -2.37 12.78 -4.66
C GLU A 49 -0.89 12.79 -4.22
N ALA A 50 -0.51 13.71 -3.34
CA ALA A 50 0.86 13.79 -2.82
C ALA A 50 1.26 12.51 -2.07
N ILE A 51 0.36 11.93 -1.28
CA ILE A 51 0.59 10.63 -0.62
C ILE A 51 0.80 9.52 -1.65
N GLY A 52 -0.09 9.41 -2.64
CA GLY A 52 0.01 8.40 -3.69
C GLY A 52 1.34 8.50 -4.44
N LYS A 53 1.70 9.70 -4.88
CA LYS A 53 2.97 9.97 -5.56
C LYS A 53 4.18 9.65 -4.66
N PHE A 54 4.11 9.99 -3.38
CA PHE A 54 5.18 9.73 -2.41
C PHE A 54 5.43 8.22 -2.23
N VAL A 55 4.36 7.45 -2.06
CA VAL A 55 4.41 5.99 -1.94
C VAL A 55 4.96 5.36 -3.22
N GLN A 56 4.48 5.81 -4.38
CA GLN A 56 4.96 5.33 -5.67
C GLN A 56 6.45 5.65 -5.89
N ASP A 57 6.88 6.87 -5.59
CA ASP A 57 8.29 7.27 -5.68
C ASP A 57 9.16 6.44 -4.72
N PHE A 58 8.69 6.20 -3.49
CA PHE A 58 9.39 5.35 -2.54
C PHE A 58 9.57 3.94 -3.10
N GLN A 59 8.50 3.30 -3.58
CA GLN A 59 8.56 1.95 -4.14
C GLN A 59 9.45 1.87 -5.37
N ARG A 60 9.37 2.86 -6.26
CA ARG A 60 10.21 2.93 -7.47
C ARG A 60 11.69 3.03 -7.12
N LEU A 61 12.05 3.91 -6.19
CA LEU A 61 13.45 4.14 -5.79
C LEU A 61 14.02 2.98 -4.96
N ASN A 62 13.16 2.23 -4.27
CA ASN A 62 13.57 1.21 -3.31
C ASN A 62 13.18 -0.22 -3.71
N SER A 63 12.76 -0.43 -4.96
CA SER A 63 12.31 -1.72 -5.46
C SER A 63 13.31 -2.83 -5.14
N GLY A 64 12.83 -3.91 -4.52
CA GLY A 64 13.62 -5.07 -4.09
C GLY A 64 14.55 -4.83 -2.89
N LYS A 65 14.65 -3.61 -2.37
CA LYS A 65 15.58 -3.24 -1.28
C LYS A 65 14.86 -2.86 0.00
N PHE A 66 13.80 -2.06 -0.09
CA PHE A 66 13.01 -1.63 1.05
C PHE A 66 11.52 -1.66 0.75
N VAL A 67 10.73 -1.93 1.77
CA VAL A 67 9.26 -1.94 1.71
C VAL A 67 8.68 -1.11 2.84
N ILE A 68 7.55 -0.46 2.57
CA ILE A 68 6.78 0.26 3.58
C ILE A 68 6.13 -0.78 4.49
N THR A 69 6.27 -0.61 5.80
CA THR A 69 5.66 -1.48 6.82
C THR A 69 4.45 -0.86 7.47
N ASN A 70 4.42 0.46 7.59
CA ASN A 70 3.31 1.21 8.17
C ASN A 70 3.31 2.64 7.63
N ALA A 71 2.15 3.28 7.63
CA ALA A 71 2.01 4.69 7.32
C ALA A 71 0.92 5.35 8.16
N VAL A 72 1.15 6.61 8.55
CA VAL A 72 0.25 7.36 9.43
C VAL A 72 0.26 8.84 9.03
N THR A 73 -0.91 9.47 9.09
CA THR A 73 -1.06 10.92 8.99
C THR A 73 -1.24 11.49 10.40
N GLN A 74 -0.47 12.51 10.76
CA GLN A 74 -0.62 13.22 12.04
C GLN A 74 -0.82 14.71 11.82
N PRO A 75 -1.73 15.35 12.55
CA PRO A 75 -1.80 16.81 12.57
C PRO A 75 -0.51 17.41 13.14
N THR A 76 -0.01 18.50 12.56
CA THR A 76 1.18 19.22 13.03
C THR A 76 0.86 20.32 14.04
N SER A 77 -0.43 20.58 14.28
CA SER A 77 -0.93 21.60 15.20
C SER A 77 -2.11 21.02 15.97
N GLY A 78 -1.85 20.65 17.23
CA GLY A 78 -2.79 20.04 18.18
C GLY A 78 -1.99 19.45 19.35
N PRO A 79 -2.58 19.30 20.55
CA PRO A 79 -1.90 18.65 21.66
C PRO A 79 -1.40 17.27 21.23
N PRO A 80 -0.20 16.84 21.65
CA PRO A 80 0.33 15.53 21.29
C PRO A 80 -0.72 14.48 21.67
N THR A 81 -1.22 13.74 20.68
CA THR A 81 -2.11 12.62 20.95
C THR A 81 -1.34 11.66 21.86
N PRO A 82 -1.89 11.25 23.01
CA PRO A 82 -1.18 10.38 23.94
C PRO A 82 -0.67 9.13 23.22
N ASN A 83 0.56 8.71 23.51
CA ASN A 83 1.05 7.42 23.05
C ASN A 83 0.00 6.34 23.36
N PRO A 84 -0.26 5.38 22.46
CA PRO A 84 -1.13 4.28 22.79
C PRO A 84 -0.58 3.57 24.04
N PRO A 85 -1.42 3.22 25.02
CA PRO A 85 -0.98 2.46 26.17
C PRO A 85 -0.45 1.12 25.66
N THR A 86 0.79 0.80 26.02
CA THR A 86 1.35 -0.54 25.86
C THR A 86 0.63 -1.47 26.83
N GLY A 87 -0.41 -2.15 26.34
CA GLY A 87 -1.02 -3.31 26.98
C GLY A 87 -2.50 -3.17 27.31
N GLY A 88 -3.32 -4.05 26.72
CA GLY A 88 -4.62 -4.44 27.24
C GLY A 88 -5.82 -4.08 26.38
N THR A 89 -6.34 -5.11 25.68
CA THR A 89 -7.73 -5.28 25.20
C THR A 89 -8.33 -4.24 24.24
N ASP A 90 -8.62 -4.72 23.01
CA ASP A 90 -9.45 -4.14 21.95
C ASP A 90 -10.77 -3.54 22.50
N PRO A 91 -11.26 -2.39 22.00
CA PRO A 91 -12.17 -2.48 20.85
C PRO A 91 -12.06 -1.34 19.82
N LYS A 92 -12.13 -1.75 18.54
CA LYS A 92 -12.65 -1.03 17.37
C LYS A 92 -11.70 -0.03 16.69
N PRO A 93 -11.09 -0.41 15.55
CA PRO A 93 -10.35 0.53 14.73
C PRO A 93 -11.33 1.43 13.96
N ASN A 94 -11.45 2.70 14.35
CA ASN A 94 -11.67 3.75 13.36
C ASN A 94 -10.32 4.04 12.67
N THR A 95 -9.76 3.01 12.05
CA THR A 95 -8.57 3.13 11.22
C THR A 95 -9.09 3.20 9.80
N THR A 96 -9.01 4.37 9.17
CA THR A 96 -9.01 4.40 7.71
C THR A 96 -7.68 3.83 7.26
N VAL A 97 -7.58 2.49 7.29
CA VAL A 97 -6.49 1.76 6.67
C VAL A 97 -6.64 2.02 5.18
N VAL A 98 -5.87 2.97 4.64
CA VAL A 98 -5.66 3.02 3.19
C VAL A 98 -4.73 1.86 2.85
N THR A 99 -5.33 0.67 2.77
CA THR A 99 -4.68 -0.54 2.26
C THR A 99 -4.42 -0.33 0.76
N ASN A 100 -3.27 0.24 0.42
CA ASN A 100 -2.69 0.03 -0.91
C ASN A 100 -1.88 -1.28 -0.90
N SER A 101 -2.56 -2.41 -0.67
CA SER A 101 -1.99 -3.75 -0.87
C SER A 101 -2.27 -4.19 -2.30
N GLY A 102 -1.58 -3.56 -3.24
CA GLY A 102 -1.39 -4.09 -4.59
C GLY A 102 -0.24 -5.10 -4.63
N LYS A 103 -0.29 -6.14 -3.79
CA LYS A 103 0.45 -7.40 -4.00
C LYS A 103 -0.06 -8.45 -3.01
N ALA A 104 -0.81 -9.40 -3.54
CA ALA A 104 -1.22 -10.60 -2.82
C ALA A 104 0.05 -11.37 -2.39
N GLU A 105 0.26 -11.47 -1.08
CA GLU A 105 1.03 -12.56 -0.49
C GLU A 105 0.16 -13.84 -0.53
N PRO A 106 0.75 -15.01 -0.82
CA PRO A 106 -0.02 -16.22 -1.05
C PRO A 106 -0.33 -16.87 0.30
N GLU A 107 -1.58 -16.83 0.73
CA GLU A 107 -2.05 -17.71 1.79
C GLU A 107 -3.29 -18.48 1.38
N LYS A 108 -3.06 -19.81 1.34
CA LYS A 108 -3.96 -20.92 1.64
C LYS A 108 -5.16 -21.13 0.70
N LYS A 109 -5.25 -22.40 0.29
CA LYS A 109 -6.20 -22.96 -0.67
C LYS A 109 -7.64 -22.75 -0.20
N ASP A 110 -8.41 -22.04 -1.00
CA ASP A 110 -9.87 -22.11 -1.00
C ASP A 110 -10.31 -22.92 -2.23
N ASP A 111 -10.92 -24.08 -2.00
CA ASP A 111 -11.42 -24.99 -3.04
C ASP A 111 -12.41 -24.29 -4.00
N ASN A 112 -13.06 -23.22 -3.54
CA ASN A 112 -13.94 -22.39 -4.35
C ASN A 112 -13.19 -21.65 -5.48
N SER A 113 -11.92 -21.30 -5.28
CA SER A 113 -11.10 -20.66 -6.32
C SER A 113 -10.80 -21.63 -7.46
N ILE A 114 -10.61 -22.92 -7.15
CA ILE A 114 -10.41 -23.97 -8.18
C ILE A 114 -11.71 -24.16 -8.98
N ILE A 115 -12.88 -24.15 -8.33
CA ILE A 115 -14.17 -24.24 -9.01
C ILE A 115 -14.37 -23.05 -9.97
N ILE A 116 -14.02 -21.82 -9.54
CA ILE A 116 -14.11 -20.61 -10.39
C ILE A 116 -13.16 -20.71 -11.59
N ILE A 117 -11.91 -21.17 -11.37
CA ILE A 117 -10.94 -21.34 -12.45
C ILE A 117 -11.40 -22.42 -13.45
N ILE A 118 -11.94 -23.54 -12.97
CA ILE A 118 -12.50 -24.59 -13.83
C ILE A 118 -13.70 -24.06 -14.63
N ALA A 119 -14.58 -23.26 -14.01
CA ALA A 119 -15.72 -22.65 -14.69
C ALA A 119 -15.29 -21.67 -15.80
N ILE A 120 -14.24 -20.87 -15.57
CA ILE A 120 -13.69 -19.96 -16.59
C ILE A 120 -13.08 -20.75 -17.76
N ILE A 121 -12.30 -21.80 -17.48
CA ILE A 121 -11.70 -22.65 -18.51
C ILE A 121 -12.78 -23.38 -19.32
N ALA A 122 -13.79 -23.94 -18.67
CA ALA A 122 -14.92 -24.58 -19.34
C ALA A 122 -15.70 -23.58 -20.22
N GLY A 123 -15.96 -22.37 -19.71
CA GLY A 123 -16.59 -21.29 -20.46
C GLY A 123 -15.77 -20.90 -21.70
N LEU A 124 -14.46 -20.72 -21.57
CA LEU A 124 -13.56 -20.37 -22.67
C LEU A 124 -13.41 -21.48 -23.73
N LEU A 125 -13.56 -22.75 -23.37
CA LEU A 125 -13.51 -23.86 -24.33
C LEU A 125 -14.83 -24.06 -25.08
N VAL A 126 -15.96 -23.83 -24.42
CA VAL A 126 -17.31 -24.05 -25.01
C VAL A 126 -17.79 -22.85 -25.82
N LEU A 127 -17.54 -21.60 -25.37
CA LEU A 127 -17.97 -20.38 -26.08
C LEU A 127 -17.50 -20.30 -27.55
N PRO A 128 -16.22 -20.53 -27.89
CA PRO A 128 -15.76 -20.40 -29.27
C PRO A 128 -16.29 -21.51 -30.18
N LYS A 129 -16.67 -22.67 -29.63
CA LYS A 129 -17.32 -23.75 -30.41
C LYS A 129 -18.79 -23.48 -30.68
N MET A 130 -19.54 -22.89 -29.74
CA MET A 130 -20.94 -22.53 -29.96
C MET A 130 -21.11 -21.33 -30.91
N LEU A 131 -20.21 -20.34 -30.85
CA LEU A 131 -20.29 -19.14 -31.71
C LEU A 131 -19.88 -19.41 -33.17
N LYS A 132 -19.11 -20.47 -33.45
CA LYS A 132 -18.77 -20.89 -34.82
C LYS A 132 -19.95 -21.53 -35.58
N GLY A 133 -20.98 -22.01 -34.88
CA GLY A 133 -22.14 -22.67 -35.51
C GLY A 133 -23.20 -21.71 -36.06
N LYS A 134 -23.21 -20.44 -35.65
CA LYS A 134 -24.33 -19.51 -35.95
C LYS A 134 -24.07 -18.53 -37.10
N ARG A 135 -22.96 -18.67 -37.83
CA ARG A 135 -22.57 -17.74 -38.91
C ARG A 135 -22.54 -18.33 -40.31
N ARG A 136 -23.22 -19.46 -40.56
CA ARG A 136 -23.54 -19.94 -41.91
C ARG A 136 -24.89 -20.66 -41.93
N ARG A 137 -25.96 -19.88 -42.01
CA ARG A 137 -27.09 -20.03 -42.94
C ARG A 137 -27.94 -18.78 -42.87
#